data_AF-A0A3E0QQI8-F1
#
_entry.id   AF-A0A3E0QQI8-F1
#
_cell.length_a   1.000
_cell.length_b   1.000
_cell.length_c   1.000
_cell.angle_alpha   90.00
_cell.angle_beta   90.00
_cell.angle_gamma   90.00
#
_symmetry.space_group_name_H-M   'P 1'
#
loop_
_entity.id
_entity.type
_entity.pdbx_description
1 polymer ?
#
loop_
_entity_poly.entity_id
_entity_poly.type
_entity_poly.pdbx_seq_one_letter_code
_entity_poly.pdbx_strand_id
1 'polypeptide(L)'
;MNGGSSMSTVKKIRKRRKPMSEEQRAAAAERLAKARAKRAANNPPQFKNIHPSVLARGEDDPFYFRKVQEWIKTQREELASARKDLRQNIKGAQARVANHQAYIRNLEKFLRDGDYVDDYYGAQGQNKIKWRCVIPAYEKDGTIKRTHGVFYSDIGTVWDDLTMER
;
A
#
# COMPACT_ATOMS: atom_id res chain seq x y z
N MET A 1 33.90 32.29 -48.33
CA MET A 1 33.90 32.20 -46.85
C MET A 1 33.50 30.79 -46.43
N ASN A 2 34.32 30.22 -45.54
CA ASN A 2 34.08 29.11 -44.61
C ASN A 2 33.67 27.73 -45.15
N GLY A 3 34.69 26.92 -45.47
CA GLY A 3 34.62 25.47 -45.42
C GLY A 3 34.61 24.98 -43.97
N GLY A 4 33.52 24.36 -43.55
CA GLY A 4 33.37 23.75 -42.22
C GLY A 4 34.01 22.36 -42.20
N SER A 5 35.17 22.24 -41.54
CA SER A 5 35.84 20.97 -41.26
C SER A 5 35.06 20.17 -40.21
N SER A 6 34.53 18.99 -40.58
CA SER A 6 33.90 18.04 -39.67
C SER A 6 34.96 17.36 -38.80
N MET A 7 35.18 17.84 -37.57
CA MET A 7 35.95 17.07 -36.59
C MET A 7 35.14 15.86 -36.13
N SER A 8 35.51 14.67 -36.61
CA SER A 8 34.97 13.40 -36.14
C SER A 8 35.49 13.12 -34.72
N THR A 9 34.61 13.21 -33.73
CA THR A 9 34.95 12.88 -32.34
C THR A 9 35.10 11.36 -32.21
N VAL A 10 36.33 10.85 -32.26
CA VAL A 10 36.63 9.44 -32.03
C VAL A 10 36.15 9.04 -30.64
N LYS A 11 35.12 8.19 -30.59
CA LYS A 11 34.49 7.73 -29.34
C LYS A 11 35.49 6.82 -28.61
N LYS A 12 36.01 7.26 -27.45
CA LYS A 12 36.94 6.46 -26.62
C LYS A 12 36.28 5.12 -26.25
N ILE A 13 36.72 4.03 -26.87
CA ILE A 13 36.27 2.67 -26.57
C ILE A 13 36.89 2.26 -25.22
N ARG A 14 36.05 2.10 -24.18
CA ARG A 14 36.48 1.62 -22.87
C ARG A 14 36.66 0.10 -22.92
N LYS A 15 37.79 -0.40 -22.41
CA LYS A 15 38.02 -1.85 -22.26
C LYS A 15 36.88 -2.49 -21.46
N ARG A 16 36.33 -3.59 -21.98
CA ARG A 16 35.35 -4.41 -21.25
C ARG A 16 36.01 -4.95 -19.98
N ARG A 17 35.31 -4.85 -18.84
CA ARG A 17 35.79 -5.43 -17.57
C ARG A 17 35.89 -6.95 -17.73
N LYS A 18 36.96 -7.55 -17.22
CA LYS A 18 37.08 -9.02 -17.13
C LYS A 18 35.89 -9.57 -16.32
N PRO A 19 35.27 -10.68 -16.75
CA PRO A 19 34.26 -11.35 -15.94
C PRO A 19 34.90 -11.75 -14.60
N MET A 20 34.16 -11.56 -13.52
CA MET A 20 34.59 -11.94 -12.17
C MET A 20 34.78 -13.46 -12.11
N SER A 21 35.87 -13.95 -11.48
CA SER A 21 35.96 -15.38 -11.16
C SER A 21 34.88 -15.76 -10.13
N GLU A 22 34.54 -17.03 -10.06
CA GLU A 22 33.49 -17.54 -9.15
C GLU A 22 33.83 -17.25 -7.68
N GLU A 23 35.10 -17.39 -7.31
CA GLU A 23 35.60 -17.07 -5.96
C GLU A 23 35.47 -15.59 -5.61
N GLN A 24 35.76 -14.69 -6.56
CA GLN A 24 35.60 -13.25 -6.36
C GLN A 24 34.13 -12.86 -6.20
N ARG A 25 33.22 -13.56 -6.90
CA ARG A 25 31.78 -13.35 -6.80
C ARG A 25 31.25 -13.82 -5.44
N ALA A 26 31.71 -14.96 -4.94
CA ALA A 26 31.36 -15.46 -3.61
C ALA A 26 31.86 -14.51 -2.50
N ALA A 27 33.14 -14.11 -2.55
CA ALA A 27 33.71 -13.17 -1.58
C ALA A 27 33.00 -11.80 -1.60
N ALA A 28 32.61 -11.31 -2.79
CA ALA A 28 31.83 -10.08 -2.91
C ALA A 28 30.41 -10.22 -2.33
N ALA A 29 29.76 -11.37 -2.53
CA ALA A 29 28.45 -11.66 -1.96
C ALA A 29 28.51 -11.70 -0.42
N GLU A 30 29.51 -12.36 0.16
CA GLU A 30 29.73 -12.40 1.61
C GLU A 30 30.00 -11.01 2.20
N ARG A 31 30.82 -10.20 1.51
CA ARG A 31 31.09 -8.81 1.93
C ARG A 31 29.83 -7.96 1.90
N LEU A 32 29.00 -8.17 0.88
CA LEU A 32 27.72 -7.47 0.74
C LEU A 32 26.73 -7.91 1.83
N ALA A 33 26.69 -9.20 2.17
CA ALA A 33 25.87 -9.74 3.25
C ALA A 33 26.28 -9.16 4.62
N LYS A 34 27.58 -9.17 4.94
CA LYS A 34 28.12 -8.53 6.16
C LYS A 34 27.79 -7.03 6.22
N ALA A 35 27.89 -6.32 5.10
CA ALA A 35 27.53 -4.91 5.02
C ALA A 35 26.02 -4.68 5.18
N ARG A 36 25.16 -5.56 4.64
CA ARG A 36 23.70 -5.51 4.84
C ARG A 36 23.32 -5.78 6.29
N ALA A 37 23.94 -6.78 6.93
CA ALA A 37 23.73 -7.07 8.35
C ALA A 37 24.16 -5.89 9.24
N LYS A 38 25.34 -5.31 8.99
CA LYS A 38 25.82 -4.11 9.73
C LYS A 38 24.91 -2.90 9.53
N ARG A 39 24.36 -2.70 8.32
CA ARG A 39 23.37 -1.64 8.05
C ARG A 39 22.03 -1.88 8.75
N ALA A 40 21.56 -3.12 8.80
CA ALA A 40 20.31 -3.47 9.47
C ALA A 40 20.41 -3.29 10.99
N ALA A 41 21.55 -3.62 11.59
CA ALA A 41 21.80 -3.44 13.02
C ALA A 41 21.97 -1.95 13.40
N ASN A 42 22.70 -1.18 12.60
CA ASN A 42 23.01 0.23 12.92
C ASN A 42 21.92 1.22 12.50
N ASN A 43 21.08 0.86 11.54
CA ASN A 43 19.95 1.67 11.10
C ASN A 43 18.72 0.77 11.04
N PRO A 44 18.02 0.61 12.19
CA PRO A 44 16.71 -0.04 12.18
C PRO A 44 15.89 0.57 11.05
N PRO A 45 15.19 -0.22 10.23
CA PRO A 45 14.50 0.27 9.05
C PRO A 45 13.52 1.38 9.45
N GLN A 46 13.93 2.64 9.26
CA GLN A 46 13.07 3.79 9.51
C GLN A 46 12.06 3.88 8.38
N PHE A 47 10.82 3.50 8.66
CA PHE A 47 9.71 3.65 7.75
C PHE A 47 9.20 5.09 7.75
N LYS A 48 10.00 6.03 7.22
CA LYS A 48 9.67 7.46 7.20
C LYS A 48 8.39 7.80 6.42
N ASN A 49 7.97 6.91 5.53
CA ASN A 49 6.79 7.08 4.69
C ASN A 49 5.54 6.42 5.27
N ILE A 50 5.64 5.80 6.45
CA ILE A 50 4.53 5.11 7.11
C ILE A 50 4.12 5.89 8.35
N HIS A 51 2.83 6.11 8.53
CA HIS A 51 2.29 6.84 9.67
C HIS A 51 2.64 6.14 11.00
N PRO A 52 3.06 6.88 12.05
CA PRO A 52 3.42 6.30 13.34
C PRO A 52 2.35 5.38 13.94
N SER A 53 1.06 5.70 13.77
CA SER A 53 -0.04 4.86 14.29
C SER A 53 -0.12 3.48 13.63
N VAL A 54 0.32 3.35 12.38
CA VAL A 54 0.33 2.07 11.65
C VAL A 54 1.57 1.26 12.02
N LEU A 55 2.69 1.92 12.29
CA LEU A 55 3.92 1.28 12.77
C LEU A 55 3.81 0.75 14.19
N ALA A 56 2.99 1.39 15.03
CA ALA A 56 2.74 0.95 16.40
C ALA A 56 1.88 -0.32 16.49
N ARG A 57 1.25 -0.75 15.38
CA ARG A 57 0.41 -1.95 15.34
C ARG A 57 1.28 -3.22 15.38
N GLY A 58 0.83 -4.21 16.12
CA GLY A 58 1.49 -5.52 16.21
C GLY A 58 1.34 -6.35 14.92
N GLU A 59 2.14 -7.41 14.80
CA GLU A 59 2.14 -8.28 13.61
C GLU A 59 0.84 -9.06 13.43
N ASP A 60 0.11 -9.31 14.52
CA ASP A 60 -1.18 -10.00 14.50
C ASP A 60 -2.32 -9.12 13.96
N ASP A 61 -2.19 -7.79 14.03
CA ASP A 61 -3.20 -6.86 13.50
C ASP A 61 -3.34 -7.08 11.98
N PRO A 62 -4.57 -7.23 11.45
CA PRO A 62 -4.81 -7.28 10.01
C PRO A 62 -4.21 -6.09 9.24
N PHE A 63 -4.18 -4.92 9.87
CA PHE A 63 -3.64 -3.66 9.33
C PHE A 63 -2.16 -3.43 9.64
N TYR A 64 -1.45 -4.48 10.06
CA TYR A 64 0.01 -4.44 10.13
C TYR A 64 0.58 -4.00 8.77
N PHE A 65 1.50 -3.03 8.79
CA PHE A 65 1.96 -2.36 7.56
C PHE A 65 2.51 -3.33 6.50
N ARG A 66 3.13 -4.44 6.91
CA ARG A 66 3.63 -5.48 5.98
C ARG A 66 2.51 -6.22 5.27
N LYS A 67 1.41 -6.55 5.97
CA LYS A 67 0.23 -7.18 5.37
C LYS A 67 -0.42 -6.24 4.36
N VAL A 68 -0.53 -4.95 4.69
CA VAL A 68 -1.06 -3.94 3.75
C VAL A 68 -0.16 -3.79 2.51
N GLN A 69 1.17 -3.82 2.68
CA GLN A 69 2.10 -3.84 1.55
C GLN A 69 1.93 -5.07 0.65
N GLU A 70 1.66 -6.23 1.25
CA GLU A 70 1.33 -7.45 0.52
C GLU A 70 0.02 -7.31 -0.25
N TRP A 71 -1.03 -6.73 0.34
CA TRP A 71 -2.29 -6.46 -0.36
C TRP A 71 -2.09 -5.52 -1.55
N ILE A 72 -1.30 -4.46 -1.40
CA ILE A 72 -0.96 -3.55 -2.51
C ILE A 72 -0.28 -4.32 -3.65
N LYS A 73 0.60 -5.27 -3.33
CA LYS A 73 1.26 -6.11 -4.34
C LYS A 73 0.24 -6.98 -5.09
N THR A 74 -0.60 -7.72 -4.37
CA THR A 74 -1.67 -8.55 -4.97
C THR A 74 -2.59 -7.72 -5.86
N GLN A 75 -3.02 -6.55 -5.39
CA GLN A 75 -3.88 -5.65 -6.15
C GLN A 75 -3.21 -5.08 -7.40
N ARG A 76 -1.89 -4.85 -7.38
CA ARG A 76 -1.13 -4.44 -8.58
C ARG A 76 -1.04 -5.56 -9.62
N GLU A 77 -0.95 -6.82 -9.19
CA GLU A 77 -0.98 -7.98 -10.08
C GLU A 77 -2.38 -8.15 -10.70
N GLU A 78 -3.44 -8.04 -9.91
CA GLU A 78 -4.83 -8.05 -10.39
C GLU A 78 -5.13 -6.90 -11.35
N LEU A 79 -4.64 -5.69 -11.05
CA LEU A 79 -4.75 -4.54 -11.93
C LEU A 79 -4.07 -4.78 -13.29
N ALA A 80 -2.91 -5.43 -13.31
CA ALA A 80 -2.22 -5.76 -14.56
C ALA A 80 -3.05 -6.75 -15.40
N SER A 81 -3.68 -7.73 -14.75
CA SER A 81 -4.62 -8.66 -15.38
C SER A 81 -5.86 -7.94 -15.93
N ALA A 82 -6.53 -7.12 -15.11
CA ALA A 82 -7.71 -6.36 -15.51
C ALA A 82 -7.41 -5.37 -16.67
N ARG A 83 -6.21 -4.80 -16.73
CA ARG A 83 -5.77 -3.98 -17.86
C ARG A 83 -5.59 -4.78 -19.14
N LYS A 84 -5.20 -6.05 -19.06
CA LYS A 84 -5.14 -6.95 -20.23
C LYS A 84 -6.55 -7.21 -20.74
N ASP A 85 -7.49 -7.53 -19.86
CA ASP A 85 -8.90 -7.72 -20.20
C ASP A 85 -9.52 -6.48 -20.85
N LEU A 86 -9.16 -5.29 -20.35
CA LEU A 86 -9.61 -4.02 -20.90
C LEU A 86 -9.15 -3.84 -22.35
N ARG A 87 -7.89 -4.20 -22.66
CA ARG A 87 -7.39 -4.19 -24.06
C ARG A 87 -8.10 -5.20 -24.96
N GLN A 88 -8.64 -6.27 -24.37
CA GLN A 88 -9.43 -7.28 -25.06
C GLN A 88 -10.92 -6.91 -25.15
N ASN A 89 -11.32 -5.72 -24.70
CA ASN A 89 -12.71 -5.25 -24.67
C ASN A 89 -13.69 -6.18 -23.93
N ILE A 90 -13.20 -6.88 -22.91
CA ILE A 90 -14.05 -7.73 -22.07
C ILE A 90 -15.02 -6.86 -21.27
N LYS A 91 -16.32 -7.20 -21.30
CA LYS A 91 -17.36 -6.50 -20.55
C LYS A 91 -17.01 -6.43 -19.06
N GLY A 92 -17.14 -5.25 -18.47
CA GLY A 92 -16.86 -5.01 -17.05
C GLY A 92 -15.37 -4.85 -16.69
N ALA A 93 -14.44 -5.00 -17.64
CA ALA A 93 -13.01 -4.83 -17.36
C ALA A 93 -12.66 -3.40 -16.91
N GLN A 94 -13.35 -2.38 -17.46
CA GLN A 94 -13.16 -0.99 -17.06
C GLN A 94 -13.49 -0.75 -15.59
N ALA A 95 -14.60 -1.33 -15.11
CA ALA A 95 -14.99 -1.24 -13.71
C ALA A 95 -13.99 -1.95 -12.79
N ARG A 96 -13.51 -3.14 -13.18
CA ARG A 96 -12.46 -3.86 -12.42
C ARG A 96 -11.18 -3.03 -12.30
N VAL A 97 -10.72 -2.43 -13.40
CA VAL A 97 -9.54 -1.54 -13.39
C VAL A 97 -9.74 -0.36 -12.43
N ALA A 98 -10.90 0.31 -12.50
CA ALA A 98 -11.20 1.44 -11.62
C ALA A 98 -11.21 1.03 -10.14
N ASN A 99 -11.82 -0.12 -9.82
CA ASN A 99 -11.89 -0.64 -8.45
C ASN A 99 -10.50 -0.94 -7.89
N HIS A 100 -9.66 -1.71 -8.62
CA HIS A 100 -8.29 -2.01 -8.16
C HIS A 100 -7.44 -0.74 -8.01
N GLN A 101 -7.58 0.24 -8.91
CA GLN A 101 -6.87 1.51 -8.81
C GLN A 101 -7.30 2.34 -7.60
N ALA A 102 -8.60 2.40 -7.32
CA ALA A 102 -9.12 3.09 -6.15
C ALA A 102 -8.62 2.42 -4.86
N TYR A 103 -8.70 1.09 -4.78
CA TYR A 103 -8.28 0.34 -3.61
C TYR A 103 -6.77 0.51 -3.34
N ILE A 104 -5.91 0.41 -4.36
CA ILE A 104 -4.46 0.68 -4.20
C ILE A 104 -4.21 2.08 -3.65
N ARG A 105 -4.90 3.10 -4.17
CA ARG A 105 -4.75 4.49 -3.71
C ARG A 105 -5.14 4.63 -2.25
N ASN A 106 -6.21 3.99 -1.82
CA ASN A 106 -6.70 4.05 -0.45
C ASN A 106 -5.78 3.31 0.52
N LEU A 107 -5.25 2.13 0.13
CA LEU A 107 -4.22 1.42 0.90
C LEU A 107 -2.93 2.23 1.05
N GLU A 108 -2.48 2.89 -0.02
CA GLU A 108 -1.31 3.78 0.02
C GLU A 108 -1.55 5.02 0.89
N LYS A 109 -2.78 5.57 0.87
CA LYS A 109 -3.20 6.66 1.74
C LYS A 109 -3.19 6.23 3.21
N PHE A 110 -3.73 5.06 3.52
CA PHE A 110 -3.69 4.50 4.88
C PHE A 110 -2.27 4.37 5.41
N LEU A 111 -1.33 3.87 4.60
CA LEU A 111 0.06 3.79 5.03
C LEU A 111 0.66 5.18 5.32
N ARG A 112 0.29 6.22 4.58
CA ARG A 112 0.83 7.57 4.74
C ARG A 112 0.21 8.34 5.91
N ASP A 113 -1.12 8.34 5.98
CA ASP A 113 -1.90 9.21 6.87
C ASP A 113 -2.35 8.47 8.13
N GLY A 114 -2.39 7.13 8.10
CA GLY A 114 -2.84 6.27 9.20
C GLY A 114 -4.34 6.02 9.26
N ASP A 115 -5.12 6.72 8.42
CA ASP A 115 -6.58 6.63 8.38
C ASP A 115 -7.05 5.72 7.24
N TYR A 116 -7.86 4.73 7.59
CA TYR A 116 -8.46 3.80 6.65
C TYR A 116 -9.85 4.30 6.23
N VAL A 117 -10.12 4.33 4.93
CA VAL A 117 -11.31 4.98 4.36
C VAL A 117 -12.27 4.03 3.65
N ASP A 118 -11.85 2.79 3.41
CA ASP A 118 -12.68 1.80 2.71
C ASP A 118 -13.56 1.01 3.68
N ASP A 119 -14.73 0.57 3.21
CA ASP A 119 -15.64 -0.31 3.95
C ASP A 119 -15.22 -1.79 3.91
N TYR A 120 -14.24 -2.13 3.08
CA TYR A 120 -13.78 -3.49 2.86
C TYR A 120 -12.26 -3.57 2.93
N TYR A 121 -11.72 -4.65 3.50
CA TYR A 121 -10.29 -4.87 3.67
C TYR A 121 -9.86 -6.30 3.35
N GLY A 122 -8.54 -6.49 3.22
CA GLY A 122 -7.91 -7.77 2.87
C GLY A 122 -7.31 -7.75 1.47
N ALA A 123 -6.67 -8.87 1.10
CA ALA A 123 -5.98 -8.98 -0.20
C ALA A 123 -6.90 -8.72 -1.40
N GLN A 124 -8.19 -9.04 -1.29
CA GLN A 124 -9.21 -8.85 -2.33
C GLN A 124 -10.43 -8.05 -1.83
N GLY A 125 -10.33 -7.40 -0.65
CA GLY A 125 -11.49 -6.72 -0.03
C GLY A 125 -12.56 -7.68 0.48
N GLN A 126 -12.18 -8.91 0.85
CA GLN A 126 -13.13 -9.95 1.26
C GLN A 126 -13.78 -9.71 2.63
N ASN A 127 -13.15 -8.90 3.50
CA ASN A 127 -13.64 -8.66 4.84
C ASN A 127 -14.32 -7.29 4.92
N LYS A 128 -15.41 -7.18 5.69
CA LYS A 128 -16.15 -5.93 5.88
C LYS A 128 -15.71 -5.21 7.16
N ILE A 129 -15.51 -3.90 7.06
CA ILE A 129 -15.27 -3.02 8.20
C ILE A 129 -16.55 -2.83 9.01
N LYS A 130 -16.39 -2.83 10.34
CA LYS A 130 -17.44 -2.50 11.29
C LYS A 130 -17.17 -1.12 11.85
N TRP A 131 -18.14 -0.24 11.73
CA TRP A 131 -18.06 1.12 12.24
C TRP A 131 -18.46 1.16 13.72
N ARG A 132 -17.69 1.88 14.52
CA ARG A 132 -17.99 2.19 15.92
C ARG A 132 -18.02 3.70 16.09
N CYS A 133 -19.04 4.21 16.76
CA CYS A 133 -19.07 5.58 17.21
C CYS A 133 -18.16 5.73 18.44
N VAL A 134 -17.13 6.57 18.32
CA VAL A 134 -16.21 6.88 19.43
C VAL A 134 -16.73 8.06 20.25
N ILE A 135 -17.30 9.07 19.58
CA ILE A 135 -17.84 10.27 20.20
C ILE A 135 -19.23 10.52 19.60
N PRO A 136 -20.32 10.42 20.39
CA PRO A 136 -21.67 10.67 19.90
C PRO A 136 -21.89 12.16 19.63
N ALA A 137 -22.69 12.46 18.61
CA ALA A 137 -23.29 13.77 18.43
C ALA A 137 -24.68 13.80 19.06
N TYR A 138 -25.15 14.99 19.44
CA TYR A 138 -26.42 15.16 20.13
C TYR A 138 -27.38 16.05 19.32
N GLU A 139 -28.68 15.80 19.48
CA GLU A 139 -29.75 16.69 19.06
C GLU A 139 -29.96 17.83 20.07
N LYS A 140 -30.80 18.81 19.72
CA LYS A 140 -31.09 19.96 20.59
C LYS A 140 -31.77 19.58 21.90
N ASP A 141 -32.49 18.46 21.91
CA ASP A 141 -33.17 17.89 23.08
C ASP A 141 -32.24 17.03 23.96
N GLY A 142 -30.98 16.86 23.57
CA GLY A 142 -29.99 16.04 24.29
C GLY A 142 -30.02 14.55 23.92
N THR A 143 -30.86 14.13 22.96
CA THR A 143 -30.84 12.75 22.46
C THR A 143 -29.61 12.50 21.57
N ILE A 144 -29.06 11.27 21.61
CA ILE A 144 -27.89 10.92 20.79
C ILE A 144 -28.34 10.71 19.34
N LYS A 145 -27.64 11.36 18.40
CA LYS A 145 -27.77 11.13 16.96
C LYS A 145 -27.20 9.76 16.60
N ARG A 146 -28.08 8.83 16.25
CA ARG A 146 -27.69 7.46 15.89
C ARG A 146 -27.78 7.21 14.39
N THR A 147 -26.81 6.48 13.86
CA THR A 147 -26.70 6.07 12.45
C THR A 147 -26.86 4.57 12.34
N HIS A 148 -27.68 4.12 11.39
CA HIS A 148 -27.90 2.70 11.13
C HIS A 148 -26.57 1.97 10.84
N GLY A 149 -26.39 0.79 11.41
CA GLY A 149 -25.22 -0.06 11.17
C GLY A 149 -23.94 0.34 11.91
N VAL A 150 -24.00 1.36 12.78
CA VAL A 150 -22.87 1.78 13.62
C VAL A 150 -23.01 1.22 15.03
N PHE A 151 -21.92 0.67 15.57
CA PHE A 151 -21.86 0.22 16.96
C PHE A 151 -21.74 1.42 17.90
N TYR A 152 -22.57 1.46 18.94
CA TYR A 152 -22.48 2.47 19.99
C TYR A 152 -22.24 1.81 21.35
N SER A 153 -21.30 2.36 22.12
CA SER A 153 -20.85 1.79 23.40
C SER A 153 -21.88 1.93 24.53
N ASP A 154 -22.79 2.90 24.46
CA ASP A 154 -23.85 3.16 25.44
C ASP A 154 -24.94 2.07 25.41
N ILE A 155 -25.37 1.66 24.21
CA ILE A 155 -26.35 0.59 24.00
C ILE A 155 -25.70 -0.80 23.89
N GLY A 156 -24.37 -0.87 23.75
CA GLY A 156 -23.62 -2.12 23.67
C GLY A 156 -23.89 -2.95 22.41
N THR A 157 -24.51 -2.37 21.38
CA THR A 157 -24.89 -3.07 20.15
C THR A 157 -24.82 -2.14 18.93
N VAL A 158 -25.02 -2.72 17.74
CA VAL A 158 -25.14 -1.99 16.49
C VAL A 158 -26.54 -1.37 16.42
N TRP A 159 -26.62 -0.07 16.14
CA TRP A 159 -27.89 0.62 15.99
C TRP A 159 -28.61 0.15 14.73
N ASP A 160 -29.87 -0.22 14.89
CA ASP A 160 -30.76 -0.65 13.81
C ASP A 160 -32.06 0.15 13.91
N ASP A 161 -32.26 1.07 12.98
CA ASP A 161 -33.44 1.95 12.94
C ASP A 161 -34.75 1.24 12.54
N LEU A 162 -34.67 -0.04 12.14
CA LEU A 162 -35.85 -0.86 11.84
C LEU A 162 -36.41 -1.57 13.06
N THR A 163 -35.56 -1.81 14.08
CA THR A 163 -35.94 -2.56 15.29
C THR A 163 -35.85 -1.73 16.57
N MET A 164 -35.14 -0.61 16.54
CA MET A 164 -34.97 0.31 17.67
C MET A 164 -35.72 1.62 17.39
N GLU A 165 -36.65 1.98 18.27
CA GLU A 165 -37.47 3.20 18.16
C GLU A 165 -36.59 4.46 18.15
N ARG A 166 -37.00 5.47 17.37
CA ARG A 166 -36.32 6.76 17.21
C ARG A 166 -36.60 7.70 18.37
#